data_AF-A0A9W7ANY2-F1
#
_entry.id   AF-A0A9W7ANY2-F1
#
_cell.length_a   1.000
_cell.length_b   1.000
_cell.length_c   1.000
_cell.angle_alpha   90.00
_cell.angle_beta   90.00
_cell.angle_gamma   90.00
#
_symmetry.space_group_name_H-M   'P 1'
#
loop_
_entity.id
_entity.type
_entity.pdbx_description
1 polymer ?
#
loop_
_entity_poly.entity_id
_entity_poly.type
_entity_poly.pdbx_seq_one_letter_code
_entity_poly.pdbx_strand_id
1 'polypeptide(L)'
;MSSQLTTQPLRLYKLLLRGCQTFPSKNAPKLYQEIRVEFREHKDLKPPQLEVKLAEAAEGVKHLAQYNNLPKTSSNWAISSTQNPMPQKPEPKK
;
A
#
# COMPACT_ATOMS: atom_id res chain seq x y z
N MET A 1 -4.53 -6.21 -23.66
CA MET A 1 -5.12 -5.39 -22.59
C MET A 1 -4.80 -6.08 -21.26
N SER A 2 -3.82 -5.51 -20.55
CA SER A 2 -3.47 -5.60 -19.12
C SER A 2 -3.72 -6.91 -18.35
N SER A 3 -2.67 -7.73 -18.22
CA SER A 3 -2.58 -8.82 -17.24
C SER A 3 -1.22 -8.80 -16.55
N GLN A 4 -0.94 -7.76 -15.78
CA GLN A 4 0.31 -7.65 -15.02
C GLN A 4 -0.03 -6.98 -13.71
N LEU A 5 -0.34 -7.77 -12.67
CA LEU A 5 -0.22 -7.44 -11.24
C LEU A 5 -0.81 -8.59 -10.39
N THR A 6 -0.39 -9.84 -10.64
CA THR A 6 -0.55 -10.92 -9.65
C THR A 6 0.45 -10.72 -8.51
N THR A 7 0.46 -9.54 -7.89
CA THR A 7 1.20 -9.32 -6.66
C THR A 7 0.41 -10.06 -5.58
N GLN A 8 0.85 -11.29 -5.27
CA GLN A 8 0.21 -12.17 -4.31
C GLN A 8 -0.17 -11.38 -3.04
N PRO A 9 -1.46 -11.29 -2.65
CA PRO A 9 -1.91 -10.51 -1.48
C PRO A 9 -1.10 -10.79 -0.21
N LEU A 10 -0.70 -12.06 -0.03
CA LEU A 10 0.13 -12.53 1.07
C LEU A 10 1.54 -11.92 1.09
N ARG A 11 2.11 -11.58 -0.07
CA ARG A 11 3.43 -10.95 -0.16
C ARG A 11 3.37 -9.51 0.33
N LEU A 12 2.38 -8.74 -0.11
CA LEU A 12 2.15 -7.38 0.38
C LEU A 12 1.87 -7.36 1.88
N TYR A 13 1.03 -8.27 2.36
CA TYR A 13 0.78 -8.44 3.78
C TYR A 13 2.07 -8.65 4.59
N LYS A 14 2.92 -9.60 4.18
CA LYS A 14 4.21 -9.85 4.86
C LYS A 14 5.13 -8.63 4.85
N LEU A 15 5.16 -7.87 3.75
CA LEU A 15 5.98 -6.66 3.63
C LEU A 15 5.48 -5.55 4.55
N LEU A 16 4.16 -5.32 4.59
CA LEU A 16 3.54 -4.35 5.50
C LEU A 16 3.82 -4.69 6.97
N LEU A 17 3.62 -5.95 7.37
CA LEU A 17 3.89 -6.39 8.73
C LEU A 17 5.36 -6.20 9.13
N ARG A 18 6.29 -6.54 8.23
CA ARG A 18 7.73 -6.32 8.45
C ARG A 18 8.06 -4.83 8.52
N GLY A 19 7.48 -4.03 7.62
CA GLY A 19 7.67 -2.58 7.62
C GLY A 19 7.18 -1.94 8.92
N CYS A 20 6.07 -2.44 9.49
CA CYS A 20 5.58 -1.97 10.78
C CYS A 20 6.50 -2.35 11.94
N GLN A 21 7.11 -3.54 11.91
CA GLN A 21 8.04 -3.97 12.98
C GLN A 21 9.29 -3.10 13.07
N THR A 22 9.79 -2.62 11.93
CA THR A 22 10.98 -1.76 11.88
C THR A 22 10.65 -0.28 11.98
N PHE A 23 9.36 0.10 11.92
CA PHE A 23 8.94 1.49 11.84
C PHE A 23 9.23 2.20 13.17
N PRO A 24 10.04 3.28 13.17
CA PRO A 24 10.46 3.96 14.40
C PRO A 24 9.35 4.88 14.93
N SER A 25 8.21 4.29 15.33
CA SER A 25 7.06 5.02 15.87
C SER A 25 6.41 4.27 17.03
N LYS A 26 5.97 5.03 18.04
CA LYS A 26 5.17 4.50 19.15
C LYS A 26 3.82 3.94 18.68
N ASN A 27 3.36 4.35 17.49
CA ASN A 27 2.12 3.87 16.89
C ASN A 27 2.31 2.63 16.01
N ALA A 28 3.55 2.13 15.84
CA ALA A 28 3.82 0.93 15.06
C ALA A 28 3.01 -0.32 15.48
N PRO A 29 2.80 -0.61 16.79
CA PRO A 29 1.98 -1.74 17.20
C PRO A 29 0.51 -1.58 16.81
N LYS A 30 -0.02 -0.34 16.86
CA LYS A 30 -1.40 -0.04 16.45
C LYS A 30 -1.56 -0.26 14.95
N LEU A 31 -0.64 0.29 14.15
CA LEU A 31 -0.62 0.11 12.69
C LEU A 31 -0.51 -1.38 12.30
N TYR A 32 0.32 -2.14 13.02
CA TYR A 32 0.43 -3.59 12.81
C TYR A 32 -0.91 -4.31 13.02
N GLN A 33 -1.67 -3.95 14.06
CA GLN A 33 -2.98 -4.56 14.33
C GLN A 33 -4.02 -4.14 13.27
N GLU A 34 -4.05 -2.86 12.89
CA GLU A 34 -4.97 -2.33 11.86
C GLU A 34 -4.78 -3.06 10.53
N ILE A 35 -3.53 -3.24 10.08
CA ILE A 35 -3.23 -3.98 8.85
C ILE A 35 -3.71 -5.44 8.92
N ARG A 36 -3.57 -6.09 10.08
CA ARG A 36 -4.06 -7.47 10.27
C ARG A 36 -5.57 -7.56 10.19
N VAL A 37 -6.28 -6.60 10.79
CA VAL A 37 -7.74 -6.52 10.76
C VAL A 37 -8.20 -6.28 9.32
N GLU A 38 -7.64 -5.29 8.63
CA GLU A 38 -8.04 -4.94 7.27
C GLU A 38 -7.83 -6.10 6.28
N PHE A 39 -6.70 -6.82 6.34
CA PHE A 39 -6.47 -7.99 5.50
C PHE A 39 -7.42 -9.15 5.82
N ARG A 40 -7.84 -9.29 7.08
CA ARG A 40 -8.79 -10.33 7.50
C ARG A 40 -10.21 -10.00 7.05
N GLU A 41 -10.62 -8.75 7.16
CA GLU A 41 -11.94 -8.27 6.73
C GLU A 41 -12.11 -8.39 5.22
N HIS A 42 -11.04 -8.14 4.46
CA HIS A 42 -11.04 -8.17 3.00
C HIS A 42 -10.55 -9.50 2.40
N LYS A 43 -10.39 -10.55 3.21
CA LYS A 43 -9.82 -11.84 2.76
C LYS A 43 -10.61 -12.51 1.62
N ASP A 44 -11.92 -12.27 1.58
CA ASP A 44 -12.86 -12.88 0.63
C ASP A 44 -13.21 -11.95 -0.54
N LEU A 45 -12.55 -10.77 -0.63
CA LEU A 45 -12.75 -9.85 -1.75
C LEU A 45 -12.35 -10.50 -3.07
N LYS A 46 -13.16 -10.24 -4.09
CA LYS A 46 -12.92 -10.68 -5.47
C LYS A 46 -12.59 -9.47 -6.36
N PRO A 47 -11.96 -9.70 -7.52
CA PRO A 47 -11.82 -8.64 -8.52
C PRO A 47 -13.19 -8.04 -8.89
N PRO A 48 -13.26 -6.72 -9.15
CA PRO A 48 -12.15 -5.76 -9.25
C PRO A 48 -11.78 -5.11 -7.90
N GLN A 49 -12.59 -5.28 -6.86
CA GLN A 49 -12.41 -4.62 -5.56
C GLN A 49 -11.09 -5.04 -4.88
N LEU A 50 -10.71 -6.31 -5.06
CA LEU A 50 -9.43 -6.82 -4.60
C LEU A 50 -8.25 -6.05 -5.22
N GLU A 51 -8.33 -5.68 -6.51
CA GLU A 51 -7.23 -5.00 -7.20
C GLU A 51 -7.02 -3.59 -6.66
N VAL A 52 -8.11 -2.89 -6.36
CA VAL A 52 -8.07 -1.57 -5.70
C VAL A 52 -7.38 -1.68 -4.34
N LYS A 53 -7.77 -2.68 -3.53
CA LYS A 53 -7.15 -2.90 -2.21
C LYS A 53 -5.69 -3.32 -2.29
N LEU A 54 -5.30 -4.07 -3.31
CA LEU A 54 -3.90 -4.41 -3.54
C LEU A 54 -3.08 -3.17 -3.97
N ALA A 55 -3.66 -2.27 -4.74
CA ALA A 55 -3.01 -1.00 -5.10
C ALA A 55 -2.78 -0.11 -3.88
N GLU A 56 -3.79 0.05 -3.02
CA GLU A 56 -3.68 0.78 -1.74
C GLU A 56 -2.59 0.16 -0.83
N ALA A 57 -2.60 -1.17 -0.67
CA ALA A 57 -1.61 -1.87 0.13
C ALA A 57 -0.18 -1.70 -0.42
N ALA A 58 -0.01 -1.71 -1.74
CA ALA A 58 1.29 -1.48 -2.38
C ALA A 58 1.80 -0.04 -2.11
N GLU A 59 0.92 0.95 -2.07
CA GLU A 59 1.28 2.32 -1.69
C GLU A 59 1.68 2.42 -0.21
N GLY A 60 0.95 1.76 0.68
CA GLY A 60 1.30 1.68 2.10
C GLY A 60 2.69 1.09 2.35
N VAL A 61 3.09 0.06 1.58
CA VAL A 61 4.46 -0.49 1.64
C VAL A 61 5.50 0.55 1.24
N LYS A 62 5.26 1.34 0.20
CA LYS A 62 6.19 2.40 -0.24
C LYS A 62 6.38 3.44 0.84
N HIS A 63 5.29 3.90 1.46
CA HIS A 63 5.37 4.86 2.56
C HIS A 63 6.15 4.31 3.75
N LEU A 64 5.88 3.07 4.17
CA LEU A 64 6.65 2.44 5.25
C LEU A 64 8.13 2.30 4.89
N ALA A 65 8.46 1.98 3.65
CA ALA A 65 9.85 1.84 3.20
C ALA A 65 10.62 3.18 3.26
N GLN A 66 9.97 4.32 3.08
CA GLN A 66 10.61 5.65 3.17
C GLN A 66 11.16 5.95 4.56
N TYR A 67 10.50 5.48 5.62
CA TYR A 67 10.89 5.76 7.00
C TYR A 67 11.81 4.71 7.60
N ASN A 68 11.83 3.50 7.03
CA ASN A 68 12.52 2.37 7.62
C ASN A 68 14.02 2.31 7.37
N ASN A 69 14.62 3.29 6.67
CA ASN A 69 16.05 3.32 6.32
C ASN A 69 16.58 1.96 5.82
N LEU A 70 15.72 1.13 5.20
CA LEU A 70 16.16 -0.13 4.62
C LEU A 70 17.19 0.21 3.53
N PRO A 71 18.33 -0.50 3.47
CA PRO A 71 19.27 -0.30 2.38
C PRO A 71 18.50 -0.42 1.06
N LYS A 72 18.72 0.52 0.14
CA LYS A 72 18.14 0.58 -1.22
C LYS A 72 18.52 -0.63 -2.10
N THR A 73 18.95 -1.74 -1.51
CA THR A 73 19.24 -2.97 -2.23
C THR A 73 17.97 -3.81 -2.24
N SER A 74 17.46 -4.11 -3.43
CA SER A 74 16.25 -4.90 -3.67
C SER A 74 14.91 -4.21 -3.36
N SER A 75 14.52 -3.30 -4.24
CA SER A 75 13.16 -3.34 -4.81
C SER A 75 13.14 -2.56 -6.12
N ASN A 76 13.45 -3.29 -7.19
CA ASN A 76 13.24 -2.87 -8.57
C ASN A 76 11.74 -2.80 -8.89
N TRP A 77 10.98 -2.01 -8.13
CA TRP A 77 9.54 -1.85 -8.29
C TRP A 77 9.25 -0.50 -8.95
N ALA A 78 9.63 -0.40 -10.23
CA ALA A 78 9.14 0.65 -11.12
C ALA A 78 7.67 0.38 -11.41
N ILE A 79 6.78 0.93 -10.59
CA ILE A 79 5.38 1.11 -10.99
C ILE A 79 5.27 2.58 -11.32
N SER A 80 5.17 2.86 -12.62
CA SER A 80 4.78 4.15 -13.16
C SER A 80 3.54 4.62 -12.42
N SER A 81 3.71 5.60 -11.53
CA SER A 81 2.61 6.32 -10.91
C SER A 81 1.89 7.04 -12.03
N THR A 82 0.94 6.39 -12.69
CA THR A 82 -0.03 7.07 -13.53
C THR A 82 -0.77 8.00 -12.57
N GLN A 83 -0.39 9.26 -12.62
CA GLN A 83 -1.04 10.37 -11.92
C GLN A 83 -2.55 10.17 -12.04
N ASN A 84 -3.23 10.05 -10.90
CA ASN A 84 -4.60 10.53 -10.86
C ASN A 84 -4.49 12.03 -10.56
N PRO A 85 -4.59 12.92 -11.57
CA PRO A 85 -4.49 14.34 -11.34
C PRO A 85 -5.58 14.74 -10.34
N MET A 86 -5.13 15.39 -9.28
CA MET A 86 -5.91 15.98 -8.20
C MET A 86 -7.26 16.56 -8.70
N PRO A 87 -8.40 16.30 -8.02
CA PRO A 87 -9.64 16.96 -8.37
C PRO A 87 -9.46 18.48 -8.24
N GLN A 88 -9.71 19.20 -9.33
CA GLN A 88 -9.68 20.65 -9.37
C GLN A 88 -10.67 21.19 -8.32
N LYS A 89 -10.18 22.04 -7.40
CA LYS A 89 -11.07 22.82 -6.53
C LYS A 89 -11.99 23.65 -7.44
N PRO A 90 -13.32 23.67 -7.24
CA PRO A 90 -14.16 24.61 -7.96
C PRO A 90 -13.80 26.03 -7.51
N GLU A 91 -13.40 26.88 -8.45
CA GLU A 91 -13.23 28.31 -8.20
C GLU A 91 -14.58 28.94 -7.82
N PRO A 92 -14.64 29.82 -6.81
CA PRO A 92 -15.85 30.55 -6.50
C PRO A 92 -16.10 31.60 -7.59
N LYS A 93 -17.21 31.46 -8.31
CA LYS A 93 -17.72 32.54 -9.17
C LYS A 93 -18.04 33.76 -8.31
N LYS A 94 -17.39 34.89 -8.59
CA LYS A 94 -17.78 36.21 -8.11
C LYS A 94 -18.65 36.89 -9.16
#